data_AF-A0A0C1L4S9-F1
#
_entry.id   AF-A0A0C1L4S9-F1
#
_cell.length_a   1.000
_cell.length_b   1.000
_cell.length_c   1.000
_cell.angle_alpha   90.00
_cell.angle_beta   90.00
_cell.angle_gamma   90.00
#
_symmetry.space_group_name_H-M   'P 1'
#
loop_
_entity.id
_entity.type
_entity.pdbx_description
1 polymer ?
#
loop_
_entity_poly.entity_id
_entity_poly.type
_entity_poly.pdbx_seq_one_letter_code
_entity_poly.pdbx_strand_id
1 'polypeptide(L)'
;MKKLFLLICLGFSVTLLKAQSPKYNSAMKDQIGKLDGAFQAGNFPELANNFERIGNAEKSQWLPYYYAAYCQVMTALLEQDKSRVDPIADKADSLITKAETIAGANSETNVIRSMIASAHMMVDPQQRWMQYGQASAGYIEKAKSQDSTNPRPVYLEGQAKFFTPEQFGGGKAVAAPVLEKALAMFDGFKPASDLHPVWGKSSTQYFLSQCK
;
A
#
# COMPACT_ATOMS: atom_id res chain seq x y z
N MET A 1 -17.73 51.92 -37.96
CA MET A 1 -18.09 50.97 -36.89
C MET A 1 -17.26 49.72 -37.05
N LYS A 2 -16.52 49.35 -36.00
CA LYS A 2 -15.42 48.38 -35.98
C LYS A 2 -15.97 46.95 -36.16
N LYS A 3 -15.48 46.21 -37.16
CA LYS A 3 -15.78 44.78 -37.34
C LYS A 3 -14.96 43.98 -36.33
N LEU A 4 -15.62 43.43 -35.32
CA LEU A 4 -15.02 42.59 -34.29
C LEU A 4 -14.91 41.15 -34.86
N PHE A 5 -13.69 40.71 -35.15
CA PHE A 5 -13.40 39.31 -35.48
C PHE A 5 -13.32 38.53 -34.16
N LEU A 6 -14.31 37.69 -33.87
CA LEU A 6 -14.30 36.80 -32.72
C LEU A 6 -13.56 35.50 -33.10
N LEU A 7 -12.31 35.37 -32.68
CA LEU A 7 -11.54 34.14 -32.76
C LEU A 7 -11.98 33.21 -31.62
N ILE A 8 -12.72 32.15 -31.96
CA ILE A 8 -13.01 31.04 -31.05
C ILE A 8 -11.84 30.07 -31.14
N CYS A 9 -10.84 30.23 -30.25
CA CYS A 9 -9.84 29.21 -30.01
C CYS A 9 -10.47 28.09 -29.16
N LEU A 10 -11.03 27.09 -29.83
CA LEU A 10 -11.46 25.84 -29.21
C LEU A 10 -10.21 25.03 -28.85
N GLY A 11 -9.66 25.30 -27.67
CA GLY A 11 -8.58 24.51 -27.09
C GLY A 11 -9.10 23.11 -26.73
N PHE A 12 -8.95 22.16 -27.64
CA PHE A 12 -9.06 20.75 -27.31
C PHE A 12 -7.88 20.38 -26.41
N SER A 13 -8.08 20.45 -25.09
CA SER A 13 -7.22 19.78 -24.13
C SER A 13 -7.43 18.27 -24.31
N VAL A 14 -6.67 17.68 -25.22
CA VAL A 14 -6.54 16.23 -25.33
C VAL A 14 -5.86 15.77 -24.05
N THR A 15 -6.66 15.38 -23.05
CA THR A 15 -6.14 14.53 -21.99
C THR A 15 -5.75 13.23 -22.67
N LEU A 16 -4.44 13.00 -22.77
CA LEU A 16 -3.87 11.76 -23.22
C LEU A 16 -4.29 10.67 -22.22
N LEU A 17 -5.49 10.11 -22.41
CA LEU A 17 -5.87 8.83 -21.84
C LEU A 17 -4.88 7.83 -22.44
N LYS A 18 -3.79 7.55 -21.72
CA LYS A 18 -2.92 6.43 -22.02
C LYS A 18 -3.78 5.18 -21.92
N ALA A 19 -4.33 4.73 -23.05
CA ALA A 19 -5.06 3.49 -23.13
C ALA A 19 -4.11 2.38 -22.65
N GLN A 20 -4.34 1.89 -21.44
CA GLN A 20 -3.62 0.74 -20.90
C GLN A 20 -3.86 -0.46 -21.81
N SER A 21 -2.81 -1.22 -22.12
CA SER A 21 -2.95 -2.35 -23.04
C SER A 21 -3.96 -3.36 -22.46
N PRO A 22 -4.88 -3.93 -23.27
CA PRO A 22 -5.80 -4.97 -22.79
C PRO A 22 -5.08 -6.14 -22.12
N LYS A 23 -3.86 -6.45 -22.60
CA LYS A 23 -2.97 -7.46 -22.05
C LYS A 23 -2.50 -7.11 -20.62
N TYR A 24 -2.09 -5.87 -20.39
CA TYR A 24 -1.72 -5.38 -19.06
C TYR A 24 -2.90 -5.47 -18.09
N ASN A 25 -4.06 -4.95 -18.49
CA ASN A 25 -5.26 -4.96 -17.64
C ASN A 25 -5.67 -6.40 -17.27
N SER A 26 -5.66 -7.32 -18.24
CA SER A 26 -5.98 -8.73 -17.99
C SER A 26 -4.96 -9.38 -17.05
N ALA A 27 -3.66 -9.16 -17.26
CA ALA A 27 -2.61 -9.73 -16.42
C ALA A 27 -2.68 -9.19 -14.98
N MET A 28 -2.91 -7.89 -14.81
CA MET A 28 -3.05 -7.29 -13.49
C MET A 28 -4.30 -7.81 -12.76
N LYS A 29 -5.46 -7.84 -13.42
CA LYS A 29 -6.71 -8.35 -12.81
C LYS A 29 -6.57 -9.81 -12.36
N ASP A 30 -5.95 -10.66 -13.19
CA ASP A 30 -5.69 -12.07 -12.85
C ASP A 30 -4.81 -12.20 -11.59
N GLN A 31 -3.74 -11.42 -11.46
CA GLN A 31 -2.86 -11.50 -10.30
C GLN A 31 -3.46 -10.85 -9.04
N ILE A 32 -4.17 -9.72 -9.19
CA ILE A 32 -4.87 -9.06 -8.07
C ILE A 32 -5.93 -9.99 -7.49
N GLY A 33 -6.70 -10.69 -8.33
CA GLY A 33 -7.73 -11.64 -7.88
C GLY A 33 -7.20 -12.82 -7.06
N LYS A 34 -5.87 -13.05 -7.05
CA LYS A 34 -5.22 -14.10 -6.27
C LYS A 34 -4.75 -13.62 -4.89
N LEU A 35 -4.79 -12.31 -4.61
CA LEU A 35 -4.29 -11.73 -3.35
C LEU A 35 -5.15 -12.12 -2.14
N ASP A 36 -6.46 -12.26 -2.30
CA ASP A 36 -7.37 -12.56 -1.18
C ASP A 36 -7.10 -13.93 -0.53
N GLY A 37 -6.64 -14.91 -1.33
CA GLY A 37 -6.24 -16.24 -0.86
C GLY A 37 -4.77 -16.37 -0.48
N ALA A 38 -3.97 -15.31 -0.66
CA ALA A 38 -2.50 -15.41 -0.59
C ALA A 38 -1.99 -15.71 0.82
N PHE A 39 -2.67 -15.20 1.85
CA PHE A 39 -2.36 -15.50 3.24
C PHE A 39 -2.51 -16.98 3.56
N GLN A 40 -3.61 -17.62 3.14
CA GLN A 40 -3.81 -19.05 3.39
C GLN A 40 -2.91 -19.93 2.52
N ALA A 41 -2.67 -19.51 1.27
CA ALA A 41 -1.87 -20.28 0.31
C ALA A 41 -0.35 -20.13 0.50
N GLY A 42 0.12 -19.11 1.22
CA GLY A 42 1.55 -18.81 1.38
C GLY A 42 2.24 -18.41 0.06
N ASN A 43 1.51 -17.92 -0.92
CA ASN A 43 1.99 -17.71 -2.29
C ASN A 43 2.46 -16.27 -2.60
N PHE A 44 2.59 -15.41 -1.58
CA PHE A 44 3.10 -14.04 -1.75
C PHE A 44 4.43 -13.95 -2.53
N PRO A 45 5.43 -14.84 -2.33
CA PRO A 45 6.67 -14.79 -3.12
C PRO A 45 6.44 -14.99 -4.63
N GLU A 46 5.52 -15.88 -5.00
CA GLU A 46 5.17 -16.12 -6.41
C GLU A 46 4.45 -14.91 -7.00
N LEU A 47 3.47 -14.36 -6.28
CA LEU A 47 2.74 -13.17 -6.72
C LEU A 47 3.67 -11.97 -6.87
N ALA A 48 4.63 -11.77 -5.95
CA ALA A 48 5.64 -10.72 -6.05
C ALA A 48 6.43 -10.83 -7.37
N ASN A 49 6.89 -12.03 -7.71
CA ASN A 49 7.61 -12.29 -8.96
C ASN A 49 6.72 -12.06 -10.19
N ASN A 50 5.45 -12.47 -10.16
CA ASN A 50 4.52 -12.26 -11.26
C ASN A 50 4.28 -10.77 -11.52
N PHE A 51 4.02 -10.00 -10.46
CA PHE A 51 3.85 -8.55 -10.56
C PHE A 51 5.12 -7.84 -11.01
N GLU A 52 6.32 -8.23 -10.52
CA GLU A 52 7.58 -7.67 -10.98
C GLU A 52 7.80 -7.93 -12.48
N ARG A 53 7.49 -9.14 -12.98
CA ARG A 53 7.55 -9.44 -14.42
C ARG A 53 6.61 -8.56 -15.24
N ILE A 54 5.38 -8.32 -14.76
CA ILE A 54 4.45 -7.39 -15.42
C ILE A 54 5.03 -5.98 -15.44
N GLY A 55 5.55 -5.49 -14.32
CA GLY A 55 6.18 -4.16 -14.26
C GLY A 55 7.39 -4.00 -15.19
N ASN A 56 8.22 -5.04 -15.28
CA ASN A 56 9.40 -5.04 -16.16
C ASN A 56 9.02 -5.00 -17.65
N ALA A 57 7.88 -5.59 -18.02
CA ALA A 57 7.32 -5.51 -19.37
C ALA A 57 6.61 -4.17 -19.62
N GLU A 58 5.89 -3.65 -18.62
CA GLU A 58 5.01 -2.48 -18.72
C GLU A 58 5.61 -1.31 -17.93
N LYS A 59 6.83 -0.90 -18.30
CA LYS A 59 7.71 0.01 -17.53
C LYS A 59 7.14 1.40 -17.19
N SER A 60 6.03 1.79 -17.83
CA SER A 60 5.34 3.06 -17.54
C SER A 60 4.22 2.92 -16.50
N GLN A 61 3.97 1.71 -16.01
CA GLN A 61 2.92 1.40 -15.03
C GLN A 61 3.56 1.17 -13.66
N TRP A 62 3.13 1.93 -12.66
CA TRP A 62 3.66 1.83 -11.29
C TRP A 62 2.98 0.73 -10.46
N LEU A 63 1.70 0.45 -10.73
CA LEU A 63 0.90 -0.51 -9.95
C LEU A 63 1.50 -1.92 -9.86
N PRO A 64 2.10 -2.51 -10.92
CA PRO A 64 2.76 -3.81 -10.79
C PRO A 64 3.88 -3.79 -9.76
N TYR A 65 4.72 -2.74 -9.77
CA TYR A 65 5.80 -2.61 -8.80
C TYR A 65 5.27 -2.37 -7.37
N TYR A 66 4.17 -1.62 -7.24
CA TYR A 66 3.47 -1.49 -5.96
C TYR A 66 3.01 -2.84 -5.40
N TYR A 67 2.32 -3.66 -6.21
CA TYR A 67 1.83 -4.96 -5.74
C TYR A 67 2.97 -5.96 -5.51
N ALA A 68 4.03 -5.90 -6.32
CA ALA A 68 5.24 -6.67 -6.07
C ALA A 68 5.83 -6.32 -4.70
N ALA A 69 5.96 -5.03 -4.39
CA ALA A 69 6.43 -4.56 -3.09
C ALA A 69 5.50 -4.98 -1.94
N TYR A 70 4.18 -4.86 -2.13
CA TYR A 70 3.19 -5.34 -1.16
C TYR A 70 3.36 -6.83 -0.85
N CYS A 71 3.40 -7.69 -1.88
CA CYS A 71 3.59 -9.13 -1.67
C CYS A 71 4.93 -9.44 -1.00
N GLN A 72 5.98 -8.72 -1.37
CA GLN A 72 7.30 -8.90 -0.79
C GLN A 72 7.34 -8.49 0.69
N VAL A 73 6.76 -7.35 1.07
CA VAL A 73 6.71 -6.95 2.48
C VAL A 73 5.79 -7.84 3.30
N MET A 74 4.70 -8.34 2.71
CA MET A 74 3.86 -9.35 3.37
C MET A 74 4.63 -10.65 3.62
N THR A 75 5.49 -11.06 2.68
CA THR A 75 6.41 -12.18 2.88
C THR A 75 7.35 -11.91 4.06
N ALA A 76 7.92 -10.71 4.15
CA ALA A 76 8.83 -10.34 5.25
C ALA A 76 8.13 -10.36 6.62
N LEU A 77 6.89 -9.89 6.70
CA LEU A 77 6.11 -9.85 7.93
C LEU A 77 5.66 -11.25 8.40
N LEU A 78 5.53 -12.22 7.49
CA LEU A 78 5.15 -13.60 7.78
C LEU A 78 6.37 -14.52 8.00
N GLU A 79 7.57 -14.07 7.62
CA GLU A 79 8.80 -14.83 7.76
C GLU A 79 9.15 -15.08 9.24
N GLN A 80 9.49 -16.33 9.54
CA GLN A 80 9.83 -16.79 10.89
C GLN A 80 11.33 -16.71 11.14
N ASP A 81 12.14 -16.93 10.10
CA ASP A 81 13.59 -16.79 10.17
C ASP A 81 13.97 -15.30 10.07
N LYS A 82 14.27 -14.70 11.23
CA LYS A 82 14.63 -13.29 11.36
C LYS A 82 15.84 -12.89 10.52
N SER A 83 16.75 -13.81 10.20
CA SER A 83 17.91 -13.51 9.35
C SER A 83 17.52 -13.22 7.90
N ARG A 84 16.31 -13.63 7.47
CA ARG A 84 15.81 -13.46 6.11
C ARG A 84 14.92 -12.23 5.93
N VAL A 85 14.38 -11.69 7.01
CA VAL A 85 13.43 -10.58 6.98
C VAL A 85 14.02 -9.33 6.32
N ASP A 86 15.23 -8.91 6.74
CA ASP A 86 15.87 -7.71 6.21
C ASP A 86 16.08 -7.78 4.68
N PRO A 87 16.72 -8.83 4.12
CA PRO A 87 16.85 -8.97 2.66
C PRO A 87 15.51 -8.99 1.89
N ILE A 88 14.46 -9.58 2.48
CA ILE A 88 13.13 -9.62 1.85
C ILE A 88 12.52 -8.21 1.86
N ALA A 89 12.61 -7.48 2.97
CA ALA A 89 12.13 -6.11 3.10
C ALA A 89 12.91 -5.14 2.19
N ASP A 90 14.23 -5.29 2.06
CA ASP A 90 15.06 -4.50 1.13
C ASP A 90 14.64 -4.69 -0.33
N LYS A 91 14.24 -5.92 -0.70
CA LYS A 91 13.68 -6.18 -2.03
C LYS A 91 12.34 -5.45 -2.22
N ALA A 92 11.50 -5.39 -1.19
CA ALA A 92 10.25 -4.62 -1.23
C ALA A 92 10.54 -3.12 -1.40
N ASP A 93 11.58 -2.62 -0.74
CA ASP A 93 12.05 -1.24 -0.83
C ASP A 93 12.50 -0.87 -2.26
N SER A 94 13.29 -1.75 -2.88
CA SER A 94 13.69 -1.60 -4.29
C SER A 94 12.48 -1.55 -5.23
N LEU A 95 11.48 -2.40 -5.01
CA LEU A 95 10.28 -2.46 -5.83
C LEU A 95 9.41 -1.22 -5.66
N ILE A 96 9.17 -0.76 -4.42
CA ILE A 96 8.35 0.43 -4.20
C ILE A 96 9.06 1.69 -4.72
N THR A 97 10.39 1.75 -4.63
CA THR A 97 11.19 2.83 -5.24
C THR A 97 11.00 2.90 -6.76
N LYS A 98 10.91 1.77 -7.46
CA LYS A 98 10.57 1.76 -8.91
C LYS A 98 9.18 2.34 -9.16
N ALA A 99 8.20 1.98 -8.34
CA ALA A 99 6.84 2.50 -8.44
C ALA A 99 6.80 4.03 -8.25
N GLU A 100 7.50 4.53 -7.23
CA GLU A 100 7.61 5.96 -6.91
C GLU A 100 8.40 6.73 -7.98
N THR A 101 9.39 6.11 -8.62
CA THR A 101 10.10 6.73 -9.76
C THR A 101 9.16 7.00 -10.93
N ILE A 102 8.13 6.17 -11.12
CA ILE A 102 7.17 6.28 -12.22
C ILE A 102 6.02 7.25 -11.88
N ALA A 103 5.48 7.18 -10.66
CA ALA A 103 4.25 7.89 -10.29
C ALA A 103 4.44 8.96 -9.21
N GLY A 104 5.66 9.15 -8.71
CA GLY A 104 5.92 9.90 -7.48
C GLY A 104 5.51 9.12 -6.23
N ALA A 105 6.04 9.53 -5.08
CA ALA A 105 5.56 9.03 -3.79
C ALA A 105 4.13 9.53 -3.53
N ASN A 106 3.23 8.61 -3.19
CA ASN A 106 1.82 8.89 -2.94
C ASN A 106 1.32 8.15 -1.69
N SER A 107 0.03 8.31 -1.37
CA SER A 107 -0.54 7.74 -0.14
C SER A 107 -0.33 6.22 -0.06
N GLU A 108 -0.59 5.51 -1.15
CA GLU A 108 -0.42 4.06 -1.25
C GLU A 108 1.05 3.64 -1.13
N THR A 109 2.00 4.34 -1.78
CA THR A 109 3.41 3.94 -1.66
C THR A 109 3.97 4.19 -0.26
N ASN A 110 3.52 5.25 0.41
CA ASN A 110 3.88 5.50 1.81
C ASN A 110 3.28 4.46 2.77
N VAL A 111 2.10 3.90 2.48
CA VAL A 111 1.57 2.73 3.21
C VAL A 111 2.55 1.55 3.13
N ILE A 112 3.06 1.25 1.94
CA ILE A 112 4.05 0.16 1.76
C ILE A 112 5.38 0.49 2.47
N ARG A 113 5.87 1.73 2.39
CA ARG A 113 7.07 2.18 3.13
C ARG A 113 6.91 2.00 4.64
N SER A 114 5.73 2.30 5.19
CA SER A 114 5.42 2.04 6.60
C SER A 114 5.51 0.55 6.94
N MET A 115 4.93 -0.31 6.11
CA MET A 115 5.01 -1.76 6.30
C MET A 115 6.45 -2.28 6.22
N ILE A 116 7.27 -1.75 5.31
CA ILE A 116 8.69 -2.13 5.15
C ILE A 116 9.47 -1.75 6.41
N ALA A 117 9.27 -0.53 6.92
CA ALA A 117 9.89 -0.12 8.18
C ALA A 117 9.46 -1.03 9.34
N SER A 118 8.17 -1.38 9.42
CA SER A 118 7.67 -2.32 10.43
C SER A 118 8.29 -3.73 10.30
N ALA A 119 8.54 -4.21 9.08
CA ALA A 119 9.23 -5.49 8.87
C ALA A 119 10.66 -5.48 9.42
N HIS A 120 11.44 -4.44 9.12
CA HIS A 120 12.79 -4.27 9.69
C HIS A 120 12.76 -4.13 11.22
N MET A 121 11.76 -3.44 11.78
CA MET A 121 11.57 -3.32 13.23
C MET A 121 11.37 -4.69 13.88
N MET A 122 10.59 -5.59 13.24
CA MET A 122 10.23 -6.91 13.77
C MET A 122 11.38 -7.92 13.80
N VAL A 123 12.57 -7.57 13.27
CA VAL A 123 13.80 -8.37 13.40
C VAL A 123 14.35 -8.31 14.83
N ASP A 124 14.46 -7.10 15.38
CA ASP A 124 14.87 -6.86 16.76
C ASP A 124 14.12 -5.63 17.31
N PRO A 125 12.88 -5.80 17.79
CA PRO A 125 12.05 -4.70 18.23
C PRO A 125 12.68 -3.88 19.36
N GLN A 126 13.48 -4.50 20.24
CA GLN A 126 14.08 -3.80 21.38
C GLN A 126 15.14 -2.80 20.94
N GLN A 127 15.92 -3.14 19.91
CA GLN A 127 16.97 -2.26 19.39
C GLN A 127 16.47 -1.34 18.28
N ARG A 128 15.47 -1.76 17.51
CA ARG A 128 15.09 -1.12 16.24
C ARG A 128 13.83 -0.25 16.32
N TRP A 129 13.05 -0.30 17.40
CA TRP A 129 11.78 0.47 17.50
C TRP A 129 11.97 1.97 17.32
N MET A 130 13.05 2.55 17.86
CA MET A 130 13.25 4.00 17.83
C MET A 130 13.46 4.50 16.40
N GLN A 131 14.21 3.76 15.59
CA GLN A 131 14.45 4.12 14.19
C GLN A 131 13.22 3.77 13.33
N TYR A 132 12.83 2.50 13.31
CA TYR A 132 11.88 2.00 12.35
C TYR A 132 10.42 2.24 12.76
N GLY A 133 10.14 2.31 14.06
CA GLY A 133 8.83 2.74 14.56
C GLY A 133 8.53 4.19 14.22
N GLN A 134 9.51 5.09 14.40
CA GLN A 134 9.38 6.50 13.98
C GLN A 134 9.26 6.63 12.46
N ALA A 135 10.05 5.88 11.69
CA ALA A 135 9.94 5.87 10.23
C ALA A 135 8.54 5.40 9.78
N SER A 136 8.04 4.31 10.34
CA SER A 136 6.71 3.77 10.03
C SER A 136 5.60 4.79 10.34
N ALA A 137 5.62 5.40 11.53
CA ALA A 137 4.69 6.45 11.90
C ALA A 137 4.76 7.67 10.96
N GLY A 138 5.97 8.11 10.60
CA GLY A 138 6.17 9.21 9.66
C GLY A 138 5.59 8.93 8.27
N TYR A 139 5.71 7.69 7.78
CA TYR A 139 5.10 7.28 6.53
C TYR A 139 3.57 7.20 6.61
N ILE A 140 3.02 6.74 7.73
CA ILE A 140 1.56 6.76 7.98
C ILE A 140 1.02 8.19 7.93
N GLU A 141 1.68 9.15 8.58
CA GLU A 141 1.26 10.56 8.55
C GLU A 141 1.34 11.16 7.13
N LYS A 142 2.42 10.87 6.39
CA LYS A 142 2.52 11.28 4.97
C LYS A 142 1.41 10.68 4.12
N ALA A 143 1.08 9.40 4.33
CA ALA A 143 0.01 8.76 3.58
C ALA A 143 -1.35 9.41 3.84
N LYS A 144 -1.66 9.73 5.12
CA LYS A 144 -2.89 10.44 5.50
C LYS A 144 -2.97 11.86 4.92
N SER A 145 -1.84 12.58 4.86
CA SER A 145 -1.83 13.94 4.33
C SER A 145 -1.94 14.00 2.81
N GLN A 146 -1.44 12.98 2.11
CA GLN A 146 -1.51 12.87 0.65
C GLN A 146 -2.88 12.41 0.16
N ASP A 147 -3.57 11.56 0.92
CA ASP A 147 -4.95 11.15 0.64
C ASP A 147 -5.68 10.84 1.93
N SER A 148 -6.54 11.78 2.35
CA SER A 148 -7.37 11.64 3.55
C SER A 148 -8.50 10.61 3.41
N THR A 149 -8.77 10.14 2.19
CA THR A 149 -9.79 9.13 1.91
C THR A 149 -9.23 7.71 1.95
N ASN A 150 -7.90 7.56 1.93
CA ASN A 150 -7.26 6.25 1.99
C ASN A 150 -7.44 5.60 3.37
N PRO A 151 -8.11 4.44 3.46
CA PRO A 151 -8.34 3.74 4.73
C PRO A 151 -7.10 3.02 5.27
N ARG A 152 -6.14 2.64 4.41
CA ARG A 152 -4.98 1.83 4.77
C ARG A 152 -4.04 2.45 5.79
N PRO A 153 -3.67 3.75 5.73
CA PRO A 153 -2.83 4.33 6.76
C PRO A 153 -3.53 4.39 8.13
N VAL A 154 -4.86 4.55 8.17
CA VAL A 154 -5.63 4.49 9.41
C VAL A 154 -5.70 3.06 9.94
N TYR A 155 -5.83 2.07 9.06
CA TYR A 155 -5.68 0.66 9.41
C TYR A 155 -4.30 0.35 10.01
N LEU A 156 -3.22 0.79 9.37
CA LEU A 156 -1.86 0.58 9.89
C LEU A 156 -1.62 1.30 11.22
N GLU A 157 -2.19 2.50 11.41
CA GLU A 157 -2.18 3.18 12.70
C GLU A 157 -2.88 2.36 13.79
N GLY A 158 -4.06 1.82 13.49
CA GLY A 158 -4.79 0.94 14.40
C GLY A 158 -4.02 -0.34 14.71
N GLN A 159 -3.40 -0.95 13.70
CA GLN A 159 -2.54 -2.13 13.87
C GLN A 159 -1.30 -1.81 14.73
N ALA A 160 -0.65 -0.67 14.50
CA ALA A 160 0.49 -0.24 15.30
C ALA A 160 0.09 -0.10 16.77
N LYS A 161 -1.02 0.61 17.04
CA LYS A 161 -1.58 0.74 18.40
C LYS A 161 -1.91 -0.60 19.03
N PHE A 162 -2.46 -1.55 18.25
CA PHE A 162 -2.80 -2.88 18.72
C PHE A 162 -1.58 -3.63 19.26
N PHE A 163 -0.44 -3.52 18.57
CA PHE A 163 0.81 -4.20 18.96
C PHE A 163 1.68 -3.39 19.94
N THR A 164 1.47 -2.08 20.06
CA THR A 164 2.13 -1.29 21.11
C THR A 164 1.65 -1.76 22.49
N PRO A 165 2.55 -2.06 23.45
CA PRO A 165 2.15 -2.42 24.80
C PRO A 165 1.35 -1.32 25.51
N GLU A 166 0.44 -1.70 26.42
CA GLU A 166 -0.42 -0.75 27.15
C GLU A 166 0.36 0.30 27.94
N GLN A 167 1.48 -0.11 28.55
CA GLN A 167 2.39 0.79 29.29
C GLN A 167 3.02 1.90 28.43
N PHE A 168 2.98 1.76 27.11
CA PHE A 168 3.44 2.75 26.14
C PHE A 168 2.28 3.44 25.41
N GLY A 169 1.06 3.34 25.94
CA GLY A 169 -0.14 3.97 25.38
C GLY A 169 -0.75 3.22 24.19
N GLY A 170 -0.43 1.93 24.04
CA GLY A 170 -1.03 1.04 23.06
C GLY A 170 -2.07 0.09 23.65
N GLY A 171 -2.30 -1.03 22.97
CA GLY A 171 -3.21 -2.08 23.37
C GLY A 171 -4.54 -2.05 22.64
N LYS A 172 -5.34 -3.11 22.88
CA LYS A 172 -6.61 -3.35 22.19
C LYS A 172 -7.63 -2.22 22.38
N ALA A 173 -7.72 -1.68 23.60
CA ALA A 173 -8.68 -0.63 23.94
C ALA A 173 -8.49 0.66 23.13
N VAL A 174 -7.24 1.07 22.90
CA VAL A 174 -6.92 2.27 22.09
C VAL A 174 -6.84 1.98 20.59
N ALA A 175 -6.59 0.72 20.20
CA ALA A 175 -6.58 0.29 18.81
C ALA A 175 -7.99 0.18 18.23
N ALA A 176 -8.95 -0.33 19.01
CA ALA A 176 -10.33 -0.56 18.59
C ALA A 176 -10.98 0.65 17.89
N PRO A 177 -11.04 1.87 18.50
CA PRO A 177 -11.68 3.01 17.84
C PRO A 177 -11.00 3.45 16.53
N VAL A 178 -9.67 3.24 16.42
CA VAL A 178 -8.93 3.57 15.19
C VAL A 178 -9.23 2.54 14.10
N LEU A 179 -9.30 1.26 14.45
CA LEU A 179 -9.66 0.20 13.52
C LEU A 179 -11.14 0.29 13.08
N GLU A 180 -12.05 0.71 13.97
CA GLU A 180 -13.46 0.97 13.63
C GLU A 180 -13.58 2.11 12.62
N LYS A 181 -12.81 3.19 12.83
CA LYS A 181 -12.69 4.28 11.86
C LYS A 181 -12.16 3.78 10.52
N ALA A 182 -11.10 2.97 10.51
CA ALA A 182 -10.55 2.40 9.28
C ALA A 182 -11.58 1.54 8.54
N LEU A 183 -12.35 0.71 9.27
CA LEU A 183 -13.40 -0.12 8.68
C LEU A 183 -14.50 0.73 8.03
N ALA A 184 -14.97 1.79 8.70
CA ALA A 184 -15.93 2.72 8.14
C ALA A 184 -15.40 3.44 6.89
N MET A 185 -14.11 3.79 6.87
CA MET A 185 -13.46 4.35 5.68
C MET A 185 -13.41 3.33 4.54
N PHE A 186 -13.13 2.05 4.81
CA PHE A 186 -13.18 0.99 3.80
C PHE A 186 -14.57 0.78 3.19
N ASP A 187 -15.65 0.99 3.96
CA ASP A 187 -17.02 0.91 3.44
C ASP A 187 -17.36 2.02 2.44
N GLY A 188 -16.75 3.20 2.61
CA GLY A 188 -16.91 4.35 1.70
C GLY A 188 -15.83 4.48 0.63
N PHE A 189 -14.75 3.69 0.70
CA PHE A 189 -13.59 3.83 -0.17
C PHE A 189 -13.90 3.42 -1.61
N LYS A 190 -13.53 4.29 -2.56
CA LYS A 190 -13.65 4.02 -3.99
C LYS A 190 -12.26 4.02 -4.62
N PRO A 191 -11.75 2.87 -5.09
CA PRO A 191 -10.46 2.82 -5.76
C PRO A 191 -10.48 3.63 -7.06
N ALA A 192 -9.36 4.26 -7.42
CA ALA A 192 -9.26 5.10 -8.62
C ALA A 192 -9.44 4.31 -9.94
N SER A 193 -9.24 2.99 -9.91
CA SER A 193 -9.60 2.07 -10.99
C SER A 193 -9.72 0.63 -10.46
N ASP A 194 -10.20 -0.29 -11.28
CA ASP A 194 -10.26 -1.73 -10.96
C ASP A 194 -8.90 -2.37 -10.62
N LEU A 195 -7.79 -1.70 -10.93
CA LEU A 195 -6.45 -2.19 -10.61
C LEU A 195 -5.90 -1.60 -9.31
N HIS A 196 -6.53 -0.54 -8.78
CA HIS A 196 -6.04 0.08 -7.56
C HIS A 196 -6.33 -0.78 -6.34
N PRO A 197 -5.54 -0.62 -5.26
CA PRO A 197 -5.58 -1.52 -4.13
C PRO A 197 -6.94 -1.55 -3.44
N VAL A 198 -7.40 -2.76 -3.10
CA VAL A 198 -8.62 -3.01 -2.32
C VAL A 198 -8.36 -3.86 -1.06
N TRP A 199 -7.11 -4.27 -0.83
CA TRP A 199 -6.72 -5.02 0.37
C TRP A 199 -6.86 -4.18 1.65
N GLY A 200 -6.90 -4.85 2.79
CA GLY A 200 -6.85 -4.24 4.14
C GLY A 200 -8.17 -4.31 4.91
N LYS A 201 -9.32 -4.38 4.23
CA LYS A 201 -10.63 -4.46 4.89
C LYS A 201 -10.76 -5.72 5.75
N SER A 202 -10.48 -6.90 5.19
CA SER A 202 -10.54 -8.17 5.92
C SER A 202 -9.57 -8.22 7.10
N SER A 203 -8.35 -7.67 6.93
CA SER A 203 -7.37 -7.55 8.01
C SER A 203 -7.87 -6.62 9.12
N THR A 204 -8.49 -5.49 8.77
CA THR A 204 -9.11 -4.58 9.75
C THR A 204 -10.19 -5.28 10.56
N GLN A 205 -11.07 -6.03 9.90
CA GLN A 205 -12.10 -6.84 10.57
C GLN A 205 -11.50 -7.90 11.49
N TYR A 206 -10.42 -8.56 11.06
CA TYR A 206 -9.69 -9.50 11.89
C TYR A 206 -9.17 -8.83 13.17
N PHE A 207 -8.41 -7.73 13.08
CA PHE A 207 -7.89 -7.07 14.29
C PHE A 207 -9.00 -6.53 15.20
N LEU A 208 -10.10 -6.00 14.64
CA LEU A 208 -11.28 -5.62 15.43
C LEU A 208 -11.88 -6.79 16.19
N SER A 209 -11.95 -7.98 15.58
CA SER A 209 -12.43 -9.19 16.26
C SER A 209 -11.55 -9.57 17.45
N GLN A 210 -10.26 -9.23 17.40
CA GLN A 210 -9.30 -9.49 18.48
C GLN A 210 -9.37 -8.45 19.60
N CYS A 211 -10.01 -7.29 19.38
CA CYS A 211 -10.19 -6.25 20.39
C CYS A 211 -11.38 -6.51 21.33
N LYS A 212 -12.25 -7.46 20.99
CA LYS A 212 -13.43 -7.85 21.78
C LYS A 212 -13.09 -8.84 22.87
#